data_AF-A0A7V5C2U6-F1
#
_entry.id   AF-A0A7V5C2U6-F1
#
_cell.length_a   1.000
_cell.length_b   1.000
_cell.length_c   1.000
_cell.angle_alpha   90.00
_cell.angle_beta   90.00
_cell.angle_gamma   90.00
#
_symmetry.space_group_name_H-M   'P 1'
#
loop_
_entity.id
_entity.type
_entity.pdbx_description
1 polymer ?
#
loop_
_entity_poly.entity_id
_entity_poly.type
_entity_poly.pdbx_seq_one_letter_code
_entity_poly.pdbx_strand_id
1 'polypeptide(L)'
;MGIVLVVVGLAVLVLLGAGMLWQERLGFTGPEVVYDVEAANRYVWERLPEGARARLRRADVRRMLEWAVRWMQLDPDERGVPAVFGSVELAEYVQERCWRRGHAYEPEDVLAVVELQARYVAELGALGAAAGDGP
;
A
#
# COMPACT_ATOMS: atom_id res chain seq x y z
N MET A 1 -18.55 -46.20 4.46
CA MET A 1 -18.44 -45.03 3.56
C MET A 1 -18.76 -43.71 4.27
N GLY A 2 -19.86 -43.60 5.05
CA GLY A 2 -20.20 -42.36 5.77
C GLY A 2 -19.16 -41.89 6.79
N ILE A 3 -18.56 -42.79 7.57
CA ILE A 3 -17.54 -42.42 8.56
C ILE A 3 -16.30 -41.82 7.89
N VAL A 4 -15.88 -42.35 6.74
CA VAL A 4 -14.72 -41.83 5.98
C VAL A 4 -15.01 -40.41 5.49
N LEU A 5 -16.21 -40.14 4.98
CA LEU A 5 -16.61 -38.81 4.54
C LEU A 5 -16.65 -37.80 5.70
N VAL A 6 -17.13 -38.21 6.87
CA VAL A 6 -17.14 -37.37 8.07
C VAL A 6 -15.72 -37.04 8.55
N VAL A 7 -14.83 -38.02 8.55
CA VAL A 7 -13.42 -37.82 8.95
C VAL A 7 -12.69 -36.89 7.97
N VAL A 8 -12.90 -37.07 6.66
CA VAL A 8 -12.32 -36.19 5.63
C VAL A 8 -12.86 -34.77 5.75
N GLY A 9 -14.17 -34.61 5.94
CA GLY A 9 -14.79 -33.28 6.12
C GLY A 9 -14.25 -32.55 7.36
N LEU A 10 -14.10 -33.27 8.48
CA LEU A 10 -13.54 -32.70 9.70
C LEU A 10 -12.07 -32.30 9.51
N ALA A 11 -11.28 -33.12 8.82
CA ALA A 11 -9.88 -32.81 8.53
C ALA A 11 -9.74 -31.55 7.66
N VAL A 12 -10.61 -31.36 6.66
CA VAL A 12 -10.63 -30.15 5.83
C VAL A 12 -10.98 -28.92 6.67
N LEU A 13 -11.98 -29.01 7.56
CA LEU A 13 -12.34 -27.89 8.45
C LEU A 13 -11.19 -27.50 9.39
N VAL A 14 -10.48 -28.48 9.95
CA VAL A 14 -9.30 -28.23 10.80
C VAL A 14 -8.18 -27.58 10.00
N LEU A 15 -7.93 -28.03 8.77
CA LEU A 15 -6.90 -27.43 7.90
C LEU A 15 -7.24 -25.99 7.50
N LEU A 16 -8.50 -25.70 7.18
CA LEU A 16 -8.95 -24.35 6.87
C LEU A 16 -8.85 -23.44 8.11
N GLY A 17 -9.30 -23.91 9.27
CA GLY A 17 -9.18 -23.16 10.53
C GLY A 17 -7.73 -22.89 10.93
N ALA A 18 -6.85 -23.88 10.76
CA ALA A 18 -5.41 -23.72 10.99
C ALA A 18 -4.77 -22.74 10.00
N GLY A 19 -5.18 -22.76 8.73
CA GLY A 19 -4.74 -21.81 7.71
C GLY A 19 -5.15 -20.37 8.05
N MET A 20 -6.38 -20.15 8.52
CA MET A 20 -6.85 -18.84 8.95
C MET A 20 -6.10 -18.33 10.18
N LEU A 21 -5.89 -19.18 11.20
CA LEU A 21 -5.08 -18.84 12.38
C LEU A 21 -3.61 -18.55 12.03
N TRP A 22 -3.07 -19.27 11.04
CA TRP A 22 -1.72 -19.05 10.54
C TRP A 22 -1.59 -17.71 9.81
N GLN A 23 -2.63 -17.31 9.06
CA GLN A 23 -2.71 -15.98 8.45
C GLN A 23 -2.71 -14.86 9.50
N GLU A 24 -3.42 -15.03 10.61
CA GLU A 24 -3.42 -14.06 11.70
C GLU A 24 -2.07 -13.99 12.44
N ARG A 25 -1.37 -15.13 12.57
CA ARG A 25 -0.01 -15.21 13.15
C ARG A 25 1.08 -14.66 12.24
N LEU A 26 0.87 -14.70 10.92
CA LEU A 26 1.68 -13.96 9.94
C LEU A 26 1.33 -12.46 9.90
N GLY A 27 0.28 -12.04 10.63
CA GLY A 27 0.06 -10.66 11.01
C GLY A 27 1.30 -10.15 11.76
N PHE A 28 2.05 -9.30 11.06
CA PHE A 28 3.32 -8.73 11.47
C PHE A 28 3.28 -8.25 12.93
N THR A 29 4.02 -8.93 13.82
CA THR A 29 4.23 -8.55 15.22
C THR A 29 5.57 -7.80 15.36
N GLY A 30 5.85 -6.89 14.42
CA GLY A 30 6.93 -5.91 14.55
C GLY A 30 6.43 -4.64 15.25
N PRO A 31 7.32 -3.71 15.66
CA PRO A 31 6.90 -2.38 16.11
C PRO A 31 5.93 -1.81 15.06
N GLU A 32 4.80 -1.27 15.51
CA GLU A 32 3.75 -0.75 14.62
C GLU A 32 4.34 0.38 13.77
N VAL A 33 4.76 0.06 12.54
CA VAL A 33 5.36 1.05 11.67
C VAL A 33 4.24 1.86 11.03
N VAL A 34 3.91 2.97 11.66
CA VAL A 34 2.82 3.85 11.22
C VAL A 34 3.24 4.62 9.97
N TYR A 35 2.42 4.52 8.92
CA TYR A 35 2.60 5.33 7.72
C TYR A 35 2.30 6.81 8.03
N ASP A 36 3.33 7.65 7.99
CA ASP A 36 3.20 9.12 8.10
C ASP A 36 3.22 9.77 6.70
N VAL A 37 2.09 10.39 6.34
CA VAL A 37 1.92 11.11 5.06
C VAL A 37 2.89 12.29 4.92
N GLU A 38 3.21 13.01 6.00
CA GLU A 38 4.12 14.16 5.91
C GLU A 38 5.58 13.71 5.78
N ALA A 39 5.95 12.60 6.44
CA ALA A 39 7.24 11.97 6.23
C ALA A 39 7.39 11.45 4.79
N ALA A 40 6.36 10.78 4.26
CA ALA A 40 6.31 10.36 2.86
C ALA A 40 6.40 11.56 1.89
N ASN A 41 5.66 12.64 2.16
CA ASN A 41 5.68 13.86 1.35
C ASN A 41 7.08 14.48 1.27
N ARG A 42 7.78 14.57 2.40
CA ARG A 42 9.18 15.03 2.43
C ARG A 42 10.09 14.10 1.64
N TYR A 43 9.99 12.78 1.89
CA TYR A 43 10.81 11.77 1.22
C TYR A 43 10.66 11.85 -0.32
N VAL A 44 9.41 11.89 -0.80
CA VAL A 44 9.08 11.96 -2.23
C VAL A 44 9.52 13.30 -2.82
N TRP A 45 9.21 14.42 -2.17
CA TRP A 45 9.58 15.75 -2.66
C TRP A 45 11.09 15.92 -2.84
N GLU A 46 11.90 15.34 -1.96
CA GLU A 46 13.36 15.42 -2.03
C GLU A 46 13.95 14.58 -3.17
N ARG A 47 13.25 13.53 -3.61
CA ARG A 47 13.74 12.54 -4.60
C ARG A 47 13.05 12.66 -5.96
N LEU A 48 12.11 13.57 -6.10
CA LEU A 48 11.38 13.81 -7.34
C LEU A 48 12.33 14.32 -8.45
N PRO A 49 12.21 13.86 -9.71
CA PRO A 49 13.02 14.37 -10.81
C PRO A 49 12.85 15.88 -11.00
N GLU A 50 13.90 16.58 -11.43
CA GLU A 50 13.88 18.05 -11.60
C GLU A 50 12.74 18.53 -12.50
N GLY A 51 12.45 17.82 -13.60
CA GLY A 51 11.34 18.14 -14.49
C GLY A 51 9.98 18.12 -13.79
N ALA A 52 9.75 17.13 -12.92
CA ALA A 52 8.54 17.04 -12.12
C ALA A 52 8.49 18.13 -11.03
N ARG A 53 9.62 18.46 -10.39
CA ARG A 53 9.71 19.56 -9.39
C ARG A 53 9.50 20.94 -10.01
N ALA A 54 9.79 21.11 -11.29
CA ALA A 54 9.52 22.34 -12.02
C ALA A 54 8.02 22.55 -12.28
N ARG A 55 7.23 21.46 -12.37
CA ARG A 55 5.78 21.49 -12.64
C ARG A 55 4.92 21.39 -11.39
N LEU A 56 5.37 20.64 -10.39
CA LEU A 56 4.62 20.35 -9.17
C LEU A 56 5.06 21.21 -7.99
N ARG A 57 4.12 21.45 -7.07
CA ARG A 57 4.43 21.98 -5.74
C ARG A 57 4.42 20.85 -4.73
N ARG A 58 5.10 21.05 -3.59
CA ARG A 58 5.07 20.08 -2.48
C ARG A 58 3.64 19.79 -1.97
N ALA A 59 2.75 20.77 -2.04
CA ALA A 59 1.33 20.57 -1.71
C ALA A 59 0.61 19.63 -2.68
N ASP A 60 1.03 19.58 -3.95
CA ASP A 60 0.45 18.70 -4.96
C ASP A 60 0.89 17.25 -4.71
N VAL A 61 2.16 17.03 -4.38
CA VAL A 61 2.68 15.72 -3.95
C VAL A 61 1.92 15.21 -2.74
N ARG A 62 1.77 16.03 -1.69
CA ARG A 62 0.99 15.66 -0.50
C ARG A 62 -0.43 15.23 -0.86
N ARG A 63 -1.11 15.99 -1.72
CA ARG A 63 -2.46 15.67 -2.18
C ARG A 63 -2.54 14.33 -2.90
N MET A 64 -1.57 14.03 -3.75
CA MET A 64 -1.47 12.73 -4.44
C MET A 64 -1.30 11.58 -3.43
N LEU A 65 -0.42 11.75 -2.44
CA LEU A 65 -0.20 10.76 -1.39
C LEU A 65 -1.44 10.53 -0.51
N GLU A 66 -2.20 11.59 -0.20
CA GLU A 66 -3.47 11.47 0.51
C GLU A 66 -4.50 10.65 -0.29
N TRP A 67 -4.55 10.80 -1.62
CA TRP A 67 -5.38 9.95 -2.47
C TRP A 67 -4.89 8.51 -2.51
N ALA A 68 -3.58 8.30 -2.55
CA ALA A 68 -3.01 6.96 -2.54
C ALA A 68 -3.34 6.21 -1.25
N VAL A 69 -3.25 6.87 -0.09
CA VAL A 69 -3.68 6.27 1.19
C VAL A 69 -5.17 5.92 1.17
N ARG A 70 -6.02 6.81 0.64
CA ARG A 70 -7.47 6.51 0.53
C ARG A 70 -7.73 5.33 -0.39
N TRP A 71 -6.98 5.19 -1.49
CA TRP A 71 -7.10 4.03 -2.37
C TRP A 71 -6.77 2.73 -1.64
N MET A 72 -5.74 2.72 -0.78
CA MET A 72 -5.37 1.57 0.06
C MET A 72 -6.44 1.21 1.10
N GLN A 73 -7.27 2.18 1.49
CA GLN A 73 -8.36 1.99 2.45
C GLN A 73 -9.67 1.52 1.80
N LEU A 74 -9.77 1.54 0.47
CA LEU A 74 -10.93 0.99 -0.23
C LEU A 74 -11.08 -0.51 0.04
N ASP A 75 -12.31 -0.96 0.09
CA ASP A 75 -12.61 -2.39 0.14
C ASP A 75 -12.08 -3.09 -1.13
N PRO A 76 -11.58 -4.34 -1.05
CA PRO A 76 -11.09 -5.08 -2.21
C PRO A 76 -12.13 -5.17 -3.35
N ASP A 77 -13.41 -5.31 -2.99
CA ASP A 77 -14.52 -5.38 -3.93
C ASP A 77 -14.74 -4.04 -4.67
N GLU A 78 -14.54 -2.91 -3.99
CA GLU A 78 -14.63 -1.58 -4.62
C GLU A 78 -13.42 -1.31 -5.52
N ARG A 79 -12.24 -1.79 -5.12
CA ARG A 79 -10.99 -1.61 -5.87
C ARG A 79 -10.92 -2.51 -7.10
N GLY A 80 -11.45 -3.73 -7.02
CA GLY A 80 -11.41 -4.75 -8.08
C GLY A 80 -10.04 -5.40 -8.31
N VAL A 81 -8.98 -4.89 -7.68
CA VAL A 81 -7.59 -5.39 -7.77
C VAL A 81 -6.92 -5.38 -6.38
N PRO A 82 -5.83 -6.15 -6.17
CA PRO A 82 -5.05 -6.06 -4.94
C PRO A 82 -4.49 -4.65 -4.69
N ALA A 83 -4.42 -4.23 -3.43
CA ALA A 83 -3.76 -2.97 -3.05
C ALA A 83 -2.24 -3.13 -3.15
N VAL A 84 -1.62 -2.48 -4.14
CA VAL A 84 -0.17 -2.50 -4.34
C VAL A 84 0.34 -1.08 -4.48
N PHE A 85 1.29 -0.67 -3.64
CA PHE A 85 1.97 0.62 -3.79
C PHE A 85 2.80 0.61 -5.08
N GLY A 86 2.85 1.74 -5.80
CA GLY A 86 3.64 1.83 -7.03
C GLY A 86 2.94 1.29 -8.28
N SER A 87 1.70 0.81 -8.16
CA SER A 87 0.98 0.23 -9.31
C SER A 87 0.43 1.30 -10.26
N VAL A 88 0.19 0.90 -11.51
CA VAL A 88 -0.41 1.78 -12.53
C VAL A 88 -1.84 2.13 -12.17
N GLU A 89 -2.62 1.17 -11.66
CA GLU A 89 -4.01 1.36 -11.24
C GLU A 89 -4.12 2.38 -10.10
N LEU A 90 -3.15 2.39 -9.20
CA LEU A 90 -3.05 3.41 -8.16
C LEU A 90 -2.75 4.79 -8.76
N ALA A 91 -1.81 4.89 -9.70
CA ALA A 91 -1.50 6.15 -10.38
C ALA A 91 -2.72 6.70 -11.16
N GLU A 92 -3.43 5.84 -11.90
CA GLU A 92 -4.66 6.19 -12.60
C GLU A 92 -5.75 6.68 -11.64
N TYR A 93 -5.95 5.97 -10.53
CA TYR A 93 -6.89 6.40 -9.49
C TYR A 93 -6.52 7.78 -8.93
N VAL A 94 -5.25 8.00 -8.57
CA VAL A 94 -4.79 9.28 -8.03
C VAL A 94 -5.00 10.41 -9.04
N GLN A 95 -4.66 10.17 -10.31
CA GLN A 95 -4.83 11.15 -11.38
C GLN A 95 -6.31 11.53 -11.55
N GLU A 96 -7.20 10.54 -11.66
CA GLU A 96 -8.63 10.75 -11.82
C GLU A 96 -9.24 11.53 -10.63
N ARG A 97 -8.85 11.18 -9.40
CA ARG A 97 -9.34 11.87 -8.19
C ARG A 97 -8.83 13.30 -8.08
N CYS A 98 -7.62 13.57 -8.53
CA CYS A 98 -7.07 14.92 -8.61
C CYS A 98 -7.77 15.74 -9.69
N TRP A 99 -7.94 15.17 -10.88
CA TRP A 99 -8.59 15.82 -12.02
C TRP A 99 -10.01 16.28 -11.66
N ARG A 100 -10.81 15.39 -11.07
CA ARG A 100 -12.16 15.70 -10.59
C ARG A 100 -12.24 16.80 -9.53
N ARG A 101 -11.14 17.14 -8.88
CA ARG A 101 -11.04 18.25 -7.92
C ARG A 101 -10.42 19.52 -8.52
N GLY A 102 -10.27 19.58 -9.84
CA GLY A 102 -9.71 20.72 -10.55
C GLY A 102 -8.18 20.75 -10.58
N HIS A 103 -7.53 19.61 -10.33
CA HIS A 103 -6.07 19.49 -10.36
C HIS A 103 -5.64 18.53 -11.47
N ALA A 104 -5.26 19.09 -12.62
CA ALA A 104 -4.68 18.34 -13.72
C ALA A 104 -3.16 18.22 -13.53
N TYR A 105 -2.66 16.98 -13.56
CA TYR A 105 -1.24 16.67 -13.47
C TYR A 105 -0.86 15.74 -14.62
N GLU A 106 0.37 15.85 -15.08
CA GLU A 106 0.91 14.95 -16.10
C GLU A 106 0.96 13.51 -15.58
N PRO A 107 0.58 12.50 -16.40
CA PRO A 107 0.61 11.09 -15.98
C PRO A 107 1.99 10.67 -15.45
N GLU A 108 3.07 11.11 -16.09
CA GLU A 108 4.44 10.79 -15.65
C GLU A 108 4.78 11.32 -14.26
N ASP A 109 4.22 12.47 -13.88
CA ASP A 109 4.47 13.11 -12.58
C ASP A 109 3.73 12.35 -11.47
N VAL A 110 2.49 11.92 -11.74
CA VAL A 110 1.71 11.10 -10.82
C VAL A 110 2.37 9.74 -10.61
N LEU A 111 2.82 9.11 -11.70
CA LEU A 111 3.52 7.83 -11.63
C LEU A 111 4.81 7.95 -10.82
N ALA A 112 5.63 8.97 -11.07
CA ALA A 112 6.87 9.20 -10.31
C ALA A 112 6.62 9.37 -8.80
N VAL A 113 5.54 10.07 -8.42
CA VAL A 113 5.15 10.21 -7.00
C VAL A 113 4.76 8.86 -6.39
N VAL A 114 3.94 8.07 -7.09
CA VAL A 114 3.45 6.77 -6.61
C VAL A 114 4.57 5.73 -6.54
N GLU A 115 5.53 5.74 -7.47
CA GLU A 115 6.72 4.88 -7.42
C GLU A 115 7.63 5.24 -6.24
N LEU A 116 7.88 6.53 -5.99
CA LEU A 116 8.67 6.97 -4.84
C LEU A 116 7.97 6.66 -3.52
N GLN A 117 6.64 6.71 -3.47
CA GLN A 117 5.87 6.26 -2.31
C GLN A 117 6.08 4.77 -2.04
N ALA A 118 6.09 3.94 -3.08
CA ALA A 118 6.36 2.50 -2.93
C ALA A 118 7.75 2.25 -2.33
N ARG A 119 8.76 3.02 -2.75
CA ARG A 119 10.12 2.95 -2.18
C ARG A 119 10.14 3.37 -0.71
N TYR A 120 9.45 4.46 -0.36
CA TYR A 120 9.30 4.89 1.04
C TYR A 120 8.70 3.78 1.91
N VAL A 121 7.61 3.16 1.47
CA VAL A 121 6.97 2.06 2.20
C VAL A 121 7.88 0.83 2.31
N ALA A 122 8.62 0.50 1.24
CA ALA A 122 9.58 -0.60 1.27
C ALA A 122 10.72 -0.34 2.27
N GLU A 123 11.29 0.87 2.30
CA GLU A 123 12.30 1.27 3.29
C GLU A 123 11.73 1.26 4.71
N LEU A 124 10.49 1.71 4.88
CA LEU A 124 9.79 1.69 6.16
C LEU A 124 9.62 0.26 6.69
N GLY A 125 9.28 -0.69 5.82
CA GLY A 125 9.24 -2.12 6.15
C GLY A 125 10.62 -2.71 6.47
N ALA A 126 11.66 -2.30 5.76
CA ALA A 126 13.05 -2.72 6.04
C ALA A 126 13.55 -2.19 7.40
N LEU A 127 13.18 -0.96 7.77
CA LEU A 127 13.47 -0.40 9.10
C LEU A 127 12.73 -1.14 10.23
N GLY A 128 11.49 -1.56 9.99
CA GLY A 128 10.74 -2.41 10.91
C GLY A 128 11.39 -3.77 11.17
N ALA A 129 11.99 -4.38 10.13
CA ALA A 129 12.74 -5.63 10.26
C ALA A 129 14.06 -5.45 11.04
N ALA A 130 14.80 -4.36 10.80
CA ALA A 130 16.08 -4.10 11.47
C ALA A 130 15.95 -3.78 12.97
N ALA A 131 14.81 -3.26 13.42
CA ALA A 131 14.55 -2.94 14.83
C ALA A 131 14.13 -4.16 15.68
N GLY A 132 13.86 -5.31 15.05
CA GLY A 132 13.45 -6.55 15.72
C GLY A 132 14.59 -7.42 16.26
N ASP A 133 15.84 -7.14 15.88
CA ASP A 133 17.03 -7.84 16.40
C ASP A 133 17.61 -7.09 17.62
N GLY A 134 16.93 -7.20 18.77
CA GLY A 134 17.48 -6.86 20.08
C GLY A 134 17.83 -8.13 20.87
N PRO A 135 18.93 -8.14 21.65
CA PRO A 135 19.48 -9.35 22.30
C PRO A 135 18.55 -10.01 23.33
#